data_AF-A0A945X6R8-F1
#
_entry.id   AF-A0A945X6R8-F1
#
_cell.length_a   1.000
_cell.length_b   1.000
_cell.length_c   1.000
_cell.angle_alpha   90.00
_cell.angle_beta   90.00
_cell.angle_gamma   90.00
#
_symmetry.space_group_name_H-M   'P 1'
#
loop_
_entity.id
_entity.type
_entity.pdbx_description
1 polymer ?
#
loop_
_entity_poly.entity_id
_entity_poly.type
_entity_poly.pdbx_seq_one_letter_code
_entity_poly.pdbx_strand_id
1 'polypeptide(L)' 'MNITLSAKPELIARSRALAKARGTTLNQMVRDYLTRVTSTATGVEAAVEFADLARRSAGQSPPGFRLDRDAVHEHR' A
#
# COMPACT_ATOMS: atom_id res chain seq x y z
N MET A 1 2.05 19.80 -9.44
CA MET A 1 3.05 19.61 -10.52
C MET A 1 2.43 18.77 -11.64
N ASN A 2 2.83 19.01 -12.89
CA ASN A 2 2.40 18.24 -14.05
C ASN A 2 3.51 17.26 -14.46
N ILE A 3 3.13 16.05 -14.87
CA ILE A 3 4.05 15.04 -15.39
C ILE A 3 3.61 14.66 -16.81
N THR A 4 4.58 14.41 -17.69
CA THR A 4 4.33 13.88 -19.04
C THR A 4 4.70 12.40 -19.04
N LEU A 5 3.76 11.54 -19.44
CA LEU A 5 3.93 10.09 -19.49
C LEU A 5 3.70 9.60 -20.92
N SER A 6 4.66 8.85 -21.46
CA SER A 6 4.55 8.19 -22.75
C SER A 6 4.12 6.73 -22.56
N ALA A 7 3.09 6.31 -23.30
CA ALA A 7 2.58 4.94 -23.26
C ALA A 7 2.03 4.53 -24.62
N LYS A 8 1.85 3.22 -24.84
CA LYS A 8 1.26 2.69 -26.08
C LYS A 8 -0.14 3.30 -26.30
N PRO A 9 -0.50 3.76 -27.52
CA PRO A 9 -1.80 4.38 -27.79
C PRO A 9 -3.00 3.54 -27.34
N GLU A 10 -2.93 2.22 -27.56
CA GLU A 10 -3.98 1.27 -27.16
C GLU A 10 -4.19 1.23 -25.63
N LEU A 11 -3.12 1.37 -24.85
CA LEU A 11 -3.21 1.42 -23.39
C LEU A 11 -3.93 2.69 -22.94
N ILE A 12 -3.62 3.82 -23.57
CA ILE A 12 -4.27 5.11 -23.28
C ILE A 12 -5.76 5.03 -23.60
N ALA A 13 -6.12 4.47 -24.77
CA ALA A 13 -7.50 4.32 -25.19
C ALA A 13 -8.31 3.45 -24.22
N ARG A 14 -7.80 2.25 -23.88
CA ARG A 14 -8.47 1.33 -22.94
C ARG A 14 -8.60 1.94 -21.55
N SER A 15 -7.56 2.61 -21.05
CA SER A 15 -7.59 3.23 -19.73
C SER A 15 -8.59 4.39 -19.67
N ARG A 16 -8.73 5.19 -20.74
CA ARG A 16 -9.75 6.25 -20.82
C ARG A 16 -11.16 5.68 -20.87
N ALA A 17 -11.39 4.61 -21.62
CA ALA A 17 -12.70 3.94 -21.66
C ALA A 17 -13.09 3.42 -20.27
N LEU A 18 -12.16 2.78 -19.57
CA LEU A 18 -12.35 2.31 -18.19
C LEU A 18 -12.63 3.46 -17.22
N ALA A 19 -11.85 4.56 -17.31
CA ALA A 19 -12.05 5.72 -16.46
C ALA A 19 -13.45 6.31 -16.64
N LYS A 20 -13.91 6.45 -17.89
CA LYS A 20 -15.25 6.94 -18.21
C LYS A 20 -16.34 6.04 -17.64
N ALA A 21 -16.21 4.72 -17.78
CA ALA A 21 -17.15 3.76 -17.21
C ALA A 21 -17.25 3.86 -15.66
N ARG A 22 -16.17 4.30 -15.01
CA ARG A 22 -16.10 4.52 -13.55
C ARG A 22 -16.44 5.96 -13.12
N GLY A 23 -16.87 6.82 -14.05
CA GLY A 23 -17.17 8.23 -13.74
C GLY A 23 -15.94 9.06 -13.34
N THR A 24 -14.74 8.67 -13.78
CA THR A 24 -13.47 9.34 -13.46
C THR A 24 -12.65 9.63 -14.72
N THR A 25 -11.44 10.14 -14.56
CA THR A 25 -10.50 10.44 -15.65
C THR A 25 -9.23 9.61 -15.55
N LEU A 26 -8.54 9.41 -16.68
CA LEU A 26 -7.23 8.76 -16.69
C LEU A 26 -6.24 9.47 -15.76
N ASN A 27 -6.25 10.80 -15.75
CA ASN A 27 -5.38 11.59 -14.88
C ASN A 27 -5.69 11.35 -13.41
N GLN A 28 -6.97 11.22 -13.04
CA GLN A 28 -7.35 10.90 -11.67
C GLN A 28 -6.90 9.49 -11.29
N MET A 29 -7.09 8.50 -12.17
CA MET A 29 -6.58 7.14 -11.92
C MET A 29 -5.06 7.10 -11.72
N VAL A 30 -4.30 7.88 -12.50
CA VAL A 30 -2.84 8.00 -12.33
C VAL A 30 -2.52 8.64 -10.98
N ARG A 31 -3.22 9.71 -10.58
CA ARG A 31 -3.04 10.34 -9.27
C ARG A 31 -3.33 9.37 -8.14
N ASP A 32 -4.46 8.67 -8.19
CA ASP A 32 -4.87 7.72 -7.16
C ASP A 32 -3.86 6.57 -7.04
N TYR A 33 -3.36 6.07 -8.18
CA TYR A 33 -2.30 5.07 -8.21
C TYR A 33 -1.01 5.61 -7.57
N LEU A 34 -0.57 6.81 -7.97
CA LEU A 34 0.63 7.44 -7.43
C LEU A 34 0.49 7.67 -5.93
N THR A 35 -0.62 8.23 -5.47
CA THR A 35 -0.96 8.37 -4.05
C THR A 35 -0.82 7.02 -3.37
N ARG A 36 -1.50 5.99 -3.84
CA ARG A 36 -1.47 4.66 -3.21
C ARG A 36 -0.06 4.06 -3.12
N VAL A 37 0.78 4.23 -4.15
CA VAL A 37 2.17 3.69 -4.11
C VAL A 37 3.11 4.55 -3.27
N THR A 38 2.84 5.86 -3.15
CA THR A 38 3.59 6.76 -2.26
C THR A 38 3.08 6.77 -0.83
N SER A 39 1.84 6.32 -0.62
CA SER A 39 1.22 6.05 0.68
C SER A 39 1.73 4.71 1.25
N THR A 40 3.02 4.40 1.08
CA THR A 40 3.75 3.65 2.11
C THR A 40 3.42 4.36 3.42
N ALA A 41 2.64 3.69 4.27
CA ALA A 41 2.17 4.24 5.53
C ALA A 41 3.29 5.07 6.14
N THR A 42 3.05 6.38 6.28
CA THR A 42 4.00 7.23 6.96
C THR A 42 4.30 6.58 8.30
N GLY A 43 5.51 6.71 8.86
CA GLY A 43 5.83 6.07 10.14
C GLY A 43 4.78 6.35 11.24
N VAL A 44 4.09 7.48 11.13
CA VAL A 44 2.93 7.87 11.95
C VAL A 44 1.69 7.01 11.66
N GLU A 45 1.27 6.85 10.40
CA GLU A 45 0.14 5.99 10.04
C GLU A 45 0.39 4.53 10.39
N ALA A 46 1.61 4.03 10.15
CA ALA A 46 2.01 2.68 10.53
C ALA A 46 1.99 2.48 12.05
N ALA A 47 2.40 3.48 12.83
CA ALA A 47 2.34 3.43 14.29
C ALA A 47 0.90 3.45 14.82
N VAL A 48 0.01 4.24 14.20
CA VAL A 48 -1.42 4.27 14.53
C VAL A 48 -2.07 2.93 14.25
N GLU A 49 -1.81 2.35 13.07
CA GLU A 49 -2.32 1.03 12.68
C GLU A 49 -1.77 -0.07 13.59
N PHE A 50 -0.46 -0.06 13.88
CA PHE A 50 0.16 -0.99 14.82
C PHE A 50 -0.51 -0.93 16.20
N ALA A 51 -0.69 0.28 16.75
CA ALA A 51 -1.32 0.45 18.05
C ALA A 51 -2.75 -0.06 18.06
N ASP A 52 -3.48 0.07 16.95
CA ASP A 52 -4.83 -0.42 16.80
C ASP A 52 -4.89 -1.95 16.71
N LEU A 53 -4.03 -2.56 15.89
CA LEU A 53 -3.89 -4.01 15.76
C LEU A 53 -3.49 -4.66 17.08
N ALA A 54 -2.54 -4.07 17.80
CA ALA A 54 -2.06 -4.56 19.10
C ALA A 54 -3.16 -4.52 20.18
N ARG A 55 -4.10 -3.57 20.10
CA ARG A 55 -5.25 -3.51 21.02
C ARG A 55 -6.32 -4.55 20.68
N ARG A 56 -6.59 -4.76 19.39
CA ARG A 56 -7.72 -5.60 18.94
C ARG A 56 -7.35 -7.08 18.80
N SER A 57 -6.07 -7.38 18.65
CA SER A 57 -5.59 -8.75 18.41
C SER A 57 -4.80 -9.23 19.61
N ALA A 58 -5.32 -10.23 20.32
CA ALA A 58 -4.52 -10.97 21.28
C ALA A 58 -3.47 -11.80 20.51
N GLY A 59 -2.20 -11.68 20.89
CA GLY A 59 -1.14 -12.52 20.32
C GLY A 59 -1.42 -14.00 20.58
N GLN A 60 -1.09 -14.86 19.61
CA GLN A 60 -1.26 -16.31 19.71
C GLN A 60 0.05 -17.03 20.09
N SER A 61 0.94 -16.34 20.82
CA SER A 61 2.20 -16.93 21.22
C SER A 61 1.97 -18.13 22.15
N PRO A 62 2.71 -19.24 21.97
CA PRO A 62 2.62 -20.39 22.86
C PRO A 62 2.89 -20.00 24.33
N PRO A 63 2.32 -20.73 25.31
CA PRO A 63 2.65 -20.55 26.71
C PRO A 63 4.17 -20.63 26.94
N GLY A 64 4.73 -19.64 27.63
CA GLY A 64 6.18 -19.57 27.89
C GLY A 64 7.01 -19.03 26.73
N PHE A 65 6.38 -18.56 25.63
CA PHE A 65 7.09 -17.92 24.54
C PHE A 65 7.92 -16.72 25.04
N ARG A 66 9.20 -16.72 24.69
CA ARG A 66 10.12 -15.60 24.90
C ARG A 66 10.72 -15.28 23.54
N LEU A 67 10.75 -13.99 23.20
CA LEU A 67 11.44 -13.52 22.01
C LEU A 67 12.93 -13.82 22.16
N ASP A 68 13.45 -14.72 21.33
CA ASP A 68 14.87 -14.97 21.18
C ASP A 68 15.38 -14.13 20.01
N ARG A 69 16.31 -13.22 20.31
CA ARG A 69 16.86 -12.31 19.32
C ARG A 69 17.78 -13.02 18.34
N ASP A 70 18.48 -14.04 18.78
CA ASP A 70 19.47 -14.73 17.96
C ASP A 70 18.76 -15.63 16.94
N ALA A 71 17.66 -16.27 17.34
CA ALA A 71 16.78 -17.05 16.46
C ALA A 71 16.15 -16.21 15.32
N VAL A 72 15.93 -14.91 15.53
CA VAL A 72 15.35 -14.00 14.50
C VAL A 72 16.31 -13.77 13.33
N HIS A 73 17.62 -13.88 13.55
CA HIS A 73 18.64 -13.61 12.55
C HIS A 73 19.15 -14.85 11.82
N GLU A 74 18.70 -16.04 12.22
CA GLU A 74 19.22 -17.33 11.75
C GLU A 74 18.66 -17.76 10.37
N HIS A 75 17.65 -17.06 9.83
CA HIS A 75 17.01 -17.37 8.54
C HIS A 75 17.35 -16.39 7.41
N ARG A 76 18.61 -15.96 7.30
CA ARG A 76 19.06 -15.11 6.18
C ARG A 76 20.03 -15.82 5.25
#